data_AF-A0A915ZUX6-F1
#
_entry.id   AF-A0A915ZUX6-F1
#
_cell.length_a   1.000
_cell.length_b   1.000
_cell.length_c   1.000
_cell.angle_alpha   90.00
_cell.angle_beta   90.00
_cell.angle_gamma   90.00
#
_symmetry.space_group_name_H-M   'P 1'
#
loop_
_entity.id
_entity.type
_entity.pdbx_description
1 polymer ?
#
loop_
_entity_poly.entity_id
_entity_poly.type
_entity_poly.pdbx_seq_one_letter_code
_entity_poly.pdbx_strand_id
1 'polypeptide(L)'
;MVKYQGYFALISYLRSQAKWSFRGFLVLYRELIVSSSSSKDWRELNKTWIDRFLGAAKKLSDKKIFADLTKKVKSESKGHRLKPYWKGVITEHKTEFKKRKQENKENIDSEGRRKSTKRLPYPSIRSWATNGIISPDQRDKYYYADPAKTNTELLNSILEGKFVALHGPRSSGKTTRVYRIMQQLTEPQVEQMSLSQNLPGIFLAN
;
A
#
# COMPACT_ATOMS: atom_id res chain seq x y z
N MET A 1 0.40 13.29 -13.61
CA MET A 1 0.30 14.12 -12.38
C MET A 1 0.95 13.33 -11.24
N VAL A 2 2.05 13.82 -10.66
CA VAL A 2 2.80 13.08 -9.63
C VAL A 2 1.99 13.07 -8.33
N LYS A 3 1.50 11.90 -7.92
CA LYS A 3 0.80 11.71 -6.64
C LYS A 3 1.86 11.62 -5.54
N TYR A 4 1.95 12.66 -4.70
CA TYR A 4 2.90 12.70 -3.58
C TYR A 4 2.37 11.95 -2.35
N GLN A 5 3.27 11.50 -1.49
CA GLN A 5 2.94 10.87 -0.21
C GLN A 5 2.10 11.84 0.66
N GLY A 6 0.87 11.43 0.99
CA GLY A 6 -0.11 12.28 1.68
C GLY A 6 -1.21 12.88 0.83
N TYR A 7 -1.15 12.74 -0.50
CA TYR A 7 -2.19 13.27 -1.40
C TYR A 7 -3.58 12.68 -1.12
N PHE A 8 -3.68 11.35 -0.93
CA PHE A 8 -4.98 10.70 -0.66
C PHE A 8 -5.57 11.08 0.71
N ALA A 9 -4.72 11.19 1.73
CA ALA A 9 -5.11 11.68 3.05
C ALA A 9 -5.68 13.10 2.97
N LEU A 10 -5.01 13.97 2.22
CA LEU A 10 -5.44 15.34 1.98
C LEU A 10 -6.80 15.42 1.27
N ILE A 11 -6.99 14.62 0.21
CA ILE A 11 -8.28 14.57 -0.52
C ILE A 11 -9.39 14.03 0.38
N SER A 12 -9.10 13.00 1.19
CA SER A 12 -10.07 12.41 2.13
C SER A 12 -10.51 13.43 3.17
N TYR A 13 -9.57 14.18 3.74
CA TYR A 13 -9.86 15.27 4.69
C TYR A 13 -10.75 16.35 4.09
N LEU A 14 -10.42 16.82 2.88
CA LEU A 14 -11.17 17.87 2.21
C LEU A 14 -12.59 17.42 1.81
N ARG A 15 -12.79 16.14 1.51
CA ARG A 15 -14.12 15.59 1.20
C ARG A 15 -14.97 15.32 2.44
N SER A 16 -14.34 15.01 3.57
CA SER A 16 -15.04 14.62 4.80
C SER A 16 -15.45 15.79 5.69
N GLN A 17 -14.82 16.95 5.56
CA GLN A 17 -14.98 18.06 6.51
C GLN A 17 -15.87 19.17 5.98
N ALA A 18 -16.90 19.56 6.75
CA ALA A 18 -17.80 20.68 6.43
C ALA A 18 -17.11 22.05 6.50
N LYS A 19 -16.03 22.18 7.29
CA LYS A 19 -15.20 23.40 7.38
C LYS A 19 -13.72 23.03 7.35
N TRP A 20 -13.02 23.49 6.33
CA TRP A 20 -11.61 23.21 6.20
C TRP A 20 -10.76 24.10 7.12
N SER A 21 -9.83 23.47 7.83
CA SER A 21 -8.76 24.13 8.59
C SER A 21 -7.43 23.47 8.24
N PHE A 22 -6.40 24.27 7.96
CA PHE A 22 -5.07 23.77 7.68
C PHE A 22 -4.43 23.24 8.97
N ARG A 23 -4.64 23.93 10.09
CA ARG A 23 -4.17 23.44 11.40
C ARG A 23 -4.83 22.10 11.79
N GLY A 24 -6.12 21.94 11.54
CA GLY A 24 -6.82 20.66 11.78
C GLY A 24 -6.25 19.51 10.96
N PHE A 25 -5.93 19.78 9.68
CA PHE A 25 -5.26 18.81 8.81
C PHE A 25 -3.88 18.39 9.35
N LEU A 26 -3.07 19.36 9.78
CA LEU A 26 -1.74 19.08 10.33
C LEU A 26 -1.80 18.15 11.54
N VAL A 27 -2.73 18.39 12.46
CA VAL A 27 -2.88 17.58 13.67
C VAL A 27 -3.34 16.16 13.34
N LEU A 28 -4.35 16.00 12.48
CA LEU A 28 -4.91 14.67 12.16
C LEU A 28 -3.94 13.79 11.37
N TYR A 29 -3.13 14.38 10.50
CA TYR A 29 -2.20 13.64 9.63
C TYR A 29 -0.75 13.80 10.04
N ARG A 30 -0.50 14.07 11.33
CA ARG A 30 0.83 14.31 11.89
C ARG A 30 1.81 13.17 11.59
N GLU A 31 1.42 11.92 11.83
CA GLU A 31 2.24 10.73 11.53
C GLU A 31 2.66 10.67 10.06
N LEU A 32 1.72 10.97 9.16
CA LEU A 32 2.00 10.97 7.72
C LEU A 32 2.96 12.11 7.35
N ILE A 33 2.74 13.30 7.91
CA ILE A 33 3.59 14.47 7.68
C ILE A 33 5.01 14.19 8.17
N VAL A 34 5.14 13.63 9.37
CA VAL A 34 6.42 13.21 9.93
C VAL A 34 7.09 12.23 8.97
N SER A 35 6.41 11.17 8.55
CA SER A 35 6.98 10.13 7.67
C SER A 35 7.44 10.64 6.29
N SER A 36 6.88 11.75 5.82
CA SER A 36 7.14 12.31 4.48
C SER A 36 7.97 13.60 4.52
N SER A 37 8.39 14.03 5.71
CA SER A 37 9.16 15.26 5.91
C SER A 37 10.63 15.05 5.56
N SER A 38 11.07 15.47 4.38
CA SER A 38 12.48 15.36 3.98
C SER A 38 13.34 16.58 4.35
N SER A 39 12.72 17.74 4.60
CA SER A 39 13.46 18.99 4.84
C SER A 39 13.75 19.22 6.33
N LYS A 40 14.91 19.83 6.60
CA LYS A 40 15.34 20.30 7.92
C LYS A 40 14.79 21.70 8.23
N ASP A 41 14.23 22.38 7.23
CA ASP A 41 13.78 23.75 7.33
C ASP A 41 12.25 23.82 7.45
N TRP A 42 11.80 24.26 8.63
CA TRP A 42 10.38 24.38 8.93
C TRP A 42 9.63 25.32 7.97
N ARG A 43 10.32 26.32 7.40
CA ARG A 43 9.74 27.26 6.43
C ARG A 43 9.41 26.56 5.12
N GLU A 44 10.30 25.70 4.63
CA GLU A 44 10.10 24.93 3.40
C GLU A 44 9.01 23.89 3.57
N LEU A 45 9.00 23.19 4.70
CA LEU A 45 7.93 22.25 5.04
C LEU A 45 6.57 22.95 5.06
N ASN A 46 6.49 24.07 5.78
CA ASN A 46 5.24 24.84 5.89
C ASN A 46 4.76 25.31 4.51
N LYS A 47 5.64 25.89 3.69
CA LYS A 47 5.32 26.33 2.33
C LYS A 47 4.82 25.16 1.48
N THR A 48 5.56 24.04 1.48
CA THR A 48 5.22 22.85 0.71
C THR A 48 3.84 22.31 1.07
N TRP A 49 3.53 22.21 2.37
CA TRP A 49 2.24 21.71 2.83
C TRP A 49 1.09 22.68 2.59
N ILE A 50 1.33 23.99 2.67
CA ILE A 50 0.35 25.01 2.27
C ILE A 50 0.04 24.91 0.78
N ASP A 51 1.06 24.82 -0.07
CA ASP A 51 0.89 24.73 -1.53
C ASP A 51 0.13 23.45 -1.92
N ARG A 52 0.44 22.33 -1.27
CA ARG A 52 -0.27 21.06 -1.42
C ARG A 52 -1.74 21.17 -1.01
N PHE A 53 -2.00 21.75 0.16
CA PHE A 53 -3.33 21.93 0.73
C PHE A 53 -4.20 22.82 -0.16
N LEU A 54 -3.70 23.99 -0.54
CA LEU A 54 -4.40 24.93 -1.43
C LEU A 54 -4.57 24.35 -2.83
N GLY A 55 -3.56 23.64 -3.35
CA GLY A 55 -3.64 22.98 -4.65
C GLY A 55 -4.72 21.89 -4.71
N ALA A 56 -4.93 21.16 -3.62
CA ALA A 56 -6.01 20.19 -3.53
C ALA A 56 -7.38 20.86 -3.34
N ALA A 57 -7.46 21.87 -2.46
CA ALA A 57 -8.70 22.63 -2.23
C ALA A 57 -9.19 23.33 -3.49
N LYS A 58 -8.29 23.95 -4.27
CA LYS A 58 -8.60 24.61 -5.55
C LYS A 58 -9.33 23.69 -6.54
N LYS A 59 -9.07 22.38 -6.48
CA LYS A 59 -9.73 21.40 -7.36
C LYS A 59 -11.12 20.97 -6.88
N LEU A 60 -11.42 21.18 -5.59
CA LEU A 60 -12.61 20.65 -4.93
C LEU A 60 -13.63 21.73 -4.58
N SER A 61 -13.24 23.01 -4.50
CA SER A 61 -14.12 24.12 -4.10
C SER A 61 -14.36 25.15 -5.19
N ASP A 62 -15.50 25.82 -5.08
CA ASP A 62 -15.81 27.04 -5.82
C ASP A 62 -14.82 28.17 -5.53
N LYS A 63 -14.68 29.07 -6.51
CA LYS A 63 -13.72 30.19 -6.48
C LYS A 63 -13.89 31.09 -5.25
N LYS A 64 -15.13 31.29 -4.79
CA LYS A 64 -15.46 32.11 -3.60
C LYS A 64 -14.99 31.45 -2.30
N ILE A 65 -15.34 30.18 -2.10
CA ILE A 65 -14.93 29.37 -0.93
C ILE A 65 -13.40 29.25 -0.89
N PHE A 66 -12.77 29.06 -2.05
CA PHE A 66 -11.31 28.99 -2.16
C PHE A 66 -10.61 30.30 -1.74
N ALA A 67 -11.17 31.46 -2.09
CA ALA A 67 -10.61 32.75 -1.72
C ALA A 67 -10.63 32.96 -0.20
N ASP A 68 -11.75 32.60 0.45
CA ASP A 68 -11.89 32.70 1.91
C ASP A 68 -10.97 31.70 2.63
N LEU A 69 -10.87 30.47 2.11
CA LEU A 69 -9.91 29.48 2.61
C LEU A 69 -8.47 29.98 2.49
N THR A 70 -8.10 30.56 1.35
CA THR A 70 -6.73 31.06 1.12
C THR A 70 -6.37 32.15 2.12
N LYS A 71 -7.30 33.08 2.40
CA LYS A 71 -7.11 34.10 3.44
C LYS A 71 -6.93 33.48 4.82
N LYS A 72 -7.74 32.48 5.16
CA LYS A 72 -7.68 31.75 6.44
C LYS A 72 -6.39 30.96 6.60
N VAL A 73 -5.94 30.22 5.58
CA VAL A 73 -4.68 29.47 5.63
C VAL A 73 -3.49 30.43 5.79
N LYS A 74 -3.51 31.57 5.09
CA LYS A 74 -2.49 32.62 5.26
C LYS A 74 -2.51 33.25 6.65
N SER A 75 -3.66 33.43 7.29
CA SER A 75 -3.73 33.93 8.67
C SER A 75 -3.34 32.89 9.70
N GLU A 76 -3.72 31.62 9.53
CA GLU A 76 -3.31 30.49 10.40
C GLU A 76 -1.80 30.25 10.33
N SER A 77 -1.19 30.48 9.16
CA SER A 77 0.25 30.33 8.93
C SER A 77 1.07 31.59 9.19
N LYS A 78 0.43 32.75 9.42
CA LYS A 78 1.12 34.00 9.74
C LYS A 78 1.75 33.91 11.13
N GLY A 79 3.01 34.32 11.21
CA GLY A 79 3.79 34.39 12.45
C GLY A 79 4.51 33.10 12.83
N HIS A 80 5.00 33.05 14.06
CA HIS A 80 5.76 31.91 14.59
C HIS A 80 4.88 30.83 15.24
N ARG A 81 3.55 30.87 15.08
CA ARG A 81 2.61 29.95 15.73
C ARG A 81 2.78 28.49 15.30
N LEU A 82 3.12 28.25 14.03
CA LEU A 82 3.41 26.92 13.50
C LEU A 82 4.88 26.50 13.66
N LYS A 83 5.78 27.42 14.05
CA LYS A 83 7.20 27.12 14.29
C LYS A 83 7.42 26.00 15.32
N PRO A 84 6.78 26.00 16.50
CA PRO A 84 6.96 24.91 17.46
C PRO A 84 6.42 23.57 16.94
N TYR A 85 5.30 23.58 16.21
CA TYR A 85 4.75 22.37 15.58
C TYR A 85 5.76 21.75 14.60
N TRP A 86 6.27 22.55 13.66
CA TRP A 86 7.22 22.05 12.66
C TRP A 86 8.56 21.64 13.27
N LYS A 87 9.03 22.32 14.32
CA LYS A 87 10.19 21.86 15.09
C LYS A 87 9.95 20.47 15.67
N GLY A 88 8.77 20.22 16.24
CA GLY A 88 8.35 18.91 16.73
C GLY A 88 8.36 17.83 15.65
N VAL A 89 7.80 18.14 14.48
CA VAL A 89 7.83 17.24 13.31
C VAL A 89 9.25 16.90 12.88
N ILE A 90 10.15 17.89 12.82
CA ILE A 90 11.56 17.68 12.44
C ILE A 90 12.28 16.81 13.48
N THR A 91 12.08 17.07 14.78
CA THR A 91 12.73 16.28 15.84
C THR A 91 12.22 14.85 15.87
N GLU A 92 10.92 14.65 15.68
CA GLU A 92 10.32 13.32 15.64
C GLU A 92 10.76 12.55 14.41
N HIS A 93 10.80 13.19 13.24
CA HIS A 93 11.32 12.59 12.02
C HIS A 93 12.77 12.15 12.18
N LYS A 94 13.63 12.97 12.81
CA LYS A 94 15.02 12.60 13.14
C LYS A 94 15.09 11.40 14.08
N THR A 95 14.20 11.34 15.07
CA THR A 95 14.17 10.25 16.05
C THR A 95 13.70 8.95 15.40
N GLU A 96 12.65 9.03 14.59
CA GLU A 96 12.10 7.94 13.80
C GLU A 96 13.11 7.40 12.77
N PHE A 97 13.87 8.29 12.11
CA PHE A 97 14.98 7.89 11.24
C PHE A 97 16.10 7.16 12.00
N LYS A 98 16.44 7.61 13.22
CA LYS A 98 17.44 6.94 14.06
C LYS A 98 16.95 5.56 14.51
N LYS A 99 15.70 5.45 14.97
CA LYS A 99 15.06 4.16 15.32
C LYS A 99 15.07 3.20 14.15
N ARG A 100 14.67 3.63 12.95
CA ARG A 100 14.74 2.81 11.73
C ARG A 100 16.16 2.37 11.38
N LYS A 101 17.18 3.20 11.62
CA LYS A 101 18.58 2.87 11.37
C LYS A 101 19.13 1.86 12.39
N GLN A 102 18.72 1.97 13.65
CA GLN A 102 19.09 1.03 14.71
C GLN A 102 18.35 -0.30 14.57
N GLU A 103 17.03 -0.28 14.32
CA GLU A 103 16.24 -1.47 13.98
C GLU A 103 16.81 -2.19 12.76
N ASN A 104 17.21 -1.47 11.69
CA ASN A 104 17.84 -2.12 10.54
C ASN A 104 19.20 -2.72 10.88
N LYS A 105 19.96 -2.13 11.80
CA LYS A 105 21.28 -2.66 12.19
C LYS A 105 21.13 -3.92 13.05
N GLU A 106 20.21 -3.90 14.01
CA GLU A 106 19.84 -5.06 14.83
C GLU A 106 19.18 -6.16 13.99
N ASN A 107 18.32 -5.81 13.01
CA ASN A 107 17.75 -6.79 12.06
C ASN A 107 18.78 -7.38 11.10
N ILE A 108 19.82 -6.65 10.70
CA ILE A 108 20.89 -7.23 9.86
C ILE A 108 21.70 -8.26 10.66
N ASP A 109 21.95 -8.00 11.95
CA ASP A 109 22.66 -8.92 12.83
C ASP A 109 21.79 -10.12 13.28
N SER A 110 20.46 -9.99 13.33
CA SER A 110 19.53 -11.08 13.67
C SER A 110 18.85 -11.79 12.49
N GLU A 111 18.79 -11.19 11.30
CA GLU A 111 18.19 -11.77 10.07
C GLU A 111 19.25 -12.30 9.08
N GLY A 112 20.21 -13.07 9.58
CA GLY A 112 20.66 -14.25 8.83
C GLY A 112 19.47 -15.21 8.65
N ARG A 113 18.61 -14.94 7.66
CA ARG A 113 17.28 -15.56 7.36
C ARG A 113 16.12 -15.04 8.24
N ARG A 114 15.34 -14.09 7.70
CA ARG A 114 13.87 -14.15 7.49
C ARG A 114 13.35 -12.73 7.23
N LYS A 115 13.12 -12.35 5.96
CA LYS A 115 12.52 -11.04 5.60
C LYS A 115 11.12 -10.91 6.21
N SER A 116 11.00 -10.14 7.29
CA SER A 116 9.73 -9.73 7.88
C SER A 116 9.08 -8.63 7.02
N THR A 117 7.90 -8.94 6.46
CA THR A 117 7.14 -8.01 5.60
C THR A 117 6.41 -6.98 6.49
N LYS A 118 6.94 -5.75 6.61
CA LYS A 118 6.15 -4.62 7.15
C LYS A 118 4.96 -4.36 6.19
N ARG A 119 3.72 -4.58 6.66
CA ARG A 119 2.48 -4.35 5.87
C ARG A 119 2.29 -2.84 5.67
N LEU A 120 2.48 -2.37 4.44
CA LEU A 120 2.09 -1.01 4.03
C LEU A 120 0.61 -0.99 3.61
N PRO A 121 -0.17 0.05 3.95
CA PRO A 121 -1.63 0.12 3.74
C PRO A 121 -2.03 0.45 2.29
N TYR A 122 -1.17 0.21 1.31
CA TYR A 122 -1.43 0.48 -0.11
C TYR A 122 -0.96 -0.71 -0.97
N PRO A 123 -1.67 -1.05 -2.07
CA PRO A 123 -1.24 -2.12 -2.96
C PRO A 123 0.11 -1.74 -3.58
N SER A 124 1.16 -2.50 -3.25
CA SER A 124 2.50 -2.28 -3.79
C SER A 124 2.47 -2.46 -5.30
N ILE A 125 3.06 -1.51 -6.03
CA ILE A 125 3.30 -1.68 -7.47
C ILE A 125 4.09 -2.98 -7.65
N ARG A 126 3.54 -3.94 -8.41
CA ARG A 126 4.19 -5.21 -8.68
C ARG A 126 5.56 -4.95 -9.30
N SER A 127 6.59 -5.60 -8.75
CA SER A 127 7.97 -5.47 -9.21
C SER A 127 8.40 -6.70 -10.00
N TRP A 128 9.49 -6.59 -10.74
CA TRP A 128 10.13 -7.73 -11.39
C TRP A 128 11.10 -8.37 -10.40
N ALA A 129 10.90 -9.65 -10.08
CA ALA A 129 11.89 -10.44 -9.34
C ALA A 129 12.76 -11.19 -10.36
N THR A 130 14.03 -10.81 -10.46
CA THR A 130 14.91 -11.35 -11.51
C THR A 130 15.49 -12.72 -11.19
N ASN A 131 15.53 -13.17 -9.92
CA ASN A 131 16.05 -14.50 -9.55
C ASN A 131 15.61 -14.92 -8.14
N GLY A 132 14.40 -15.47 -7.98
CA GLY A 132 13.93 -15.96 -6.67
C GLY A 132 12.71 -16.85 -6.75
N ILE A 133 12.54 -17.71 -5.75
CA ILE A 133 11.31 -18.49 -5.54
C ILE A 133 10.20 -17.50 -5.16
N ILE A 134 9.10 -17.52 -5.90
CA ILE A 134 7.93 -16.70 -5.58
C ILE A 134 7.01 -17.54 -4.70
N SER A 135 7.09 -17.32 -3.39
CA SER A 135 6.16 -17.93 -2.44
C SER A 135 4.74 -17.42 -2.67
N PRO A 136 3.70 -18.20 -2.28
CA PRO A 136 2.31 -17.76 -2.36
C PRO A 136 2.05 -16.34 -1.84
N ASP A 137 2.63 -16.01 -0.68
CA ASP A 137 2.49 -14.71 0.00
C ASP A 137 3.16 -13.52 -0.72
N GLN A 138 3.91 -13.81 -1.79
CA GLN A 138 4.64 -12.84 -2.60
C GLN A 138 4.04 -12.65 -4.00
N ARG A 139 3.01 -13.44 -4.39
CA ARG A 139 2.39 -13.38 -5.72
C ARG A 139 1.78 -12.02 -6.04
N ASP A 140 1.19 -11.36 -5.05
CA ASP A 140 0.62 -10.01 -5.23
C ASP A 140 1.68 -8.92 -5.41
N LYS A 141 2.95 -9.23 -5.10
CA LYS A 141 4.07 -8.29 -5.13
C LYS A 141 4.91 -8.39 -6.40
N TYR A 142 4.78 -9.48 -7.16
CA TYR A 142 5.62 -9.74 -8.34
C TYR A 142 4.78 -10.09 -9.56
N TYR A 143 5.23 -9.67 -10.74
CA TYR A 143 4.73 -10.24 -11.99
C TYR A 143 5.37 -11.62 -12.19
N TYR A 144 4.55 -12.65 -12.40
CA TYR A 144 5.01 -14.00 -12.72
C TYR A 144 4.08 -14.65 -13.74
N ALA A 145 4.64 -15.49 -14.61
CA ALA A 145 3.84 -16.31 -15.52
C ALA A 145 3.21 -17.46 -14.73
N ASP A 146 1.88 -17.51 -14.65
CA ASP A 146 1.19 -18.55 -13.89
C ASP A 146 1.09 -19.87 -14.70
N PRO A 147 1.74 -20.96 -14.26
CA PRO A 147 1.69 -22.23 -14.96
C PRO A 147 0.41 -23.04 -14.70
N ALA A 148 -0.55 -22.54 -13.90
CA ALA A 148 -1.74 -23.29 -13.50
C ALA A 148 -2.51 -23.94 -14.66
N LYS A 149 -2.56 -23.25 -15.81
CA LYS A 149 -3.28 -23.72 -17.01
C LYS A 149 -2.60 -24.88 -17.73
N THR A 150 -1.29 -25.07 -17.53
CA THR A 150 -0.48 -26.10 -18.20
C THR A 150 -0.09 -27.27 -17.29
N ASN A 151 -0.67 -27.33 -16.09
CA ASN A 151 -0.31 -28.31 -15.05
C ASN A 151 -1.21 -29.56 -15.01
N THR A 152 -2.26 -29.65 -15.84
CA THR A 152 -3.26 -30.72 -15.77
C THR A 152 -2.68 -32.12 -15.94
N GLU A 153 -1.85 -32.35 -16.96
CA GLU A 153 -1.19 -33.65 -17.20
C GLU A 153 -0.27 -34.07 -16.04
N LEU A 154 0.43 -33.07 -15.48
CA LEU A 154 1.37 -33.29 -14.39
C LEU A 154 0.64 -33.58 -13.06
N LEU A 155 -0.51 -32.93 -12.83
CA LEU A 155 -1.39 -33.21 -11.69
C LEU A 155 -1.95 -34.63 -11.77
N ASN A 156 -2.44 -35.05 -12.94
CA ASN A 156 -2.94 -36.41 -13.16
C ASN A 156 -1.86 -37.45 -12.86
N SER A 157 -0.64 -37.23 -13.37
CA SER A 157 0.50 -38.11 -13.10
C SER A 157 0.82 -38.24 -11.61
N ILE A 158 0.71 -37.14 -10.84
CA ILE A 158 0.94 -37.14 -9.39
C ILE A 158 -0.20 -37.85 -8.65
N LEU A 159 -1.47 -37.64 -9.06
CA LEU A 159 -2.63 -38.33 -8.49
C LEU A 159 -2.59 -39.84 -8.74
N GLU A 160 -2.06 -40.27 -9.89
CA GLU A 160 -1.77 -41.67 -10.22
C GLU A 160 -0.60 -42.25 -9.42
N GLY A 161 0.08 -41.46 -8.58
CA GLY A 161 1.21 -41.90 -7.76
C GLY A 161 2.53 -42.04 -8.52
N LYS A 162 2.64 -41.49 -9.76
CA LYS A 162 3.87 -41.55 -10.55
C LYS A 162 4.88 -40.51 -10.05
N PHE A 163 6.16 -40.91 -10.02
CA PHE A 163 7.25 -39.99 -9.74
C PHE A 163 7.57 -39.14 -10.98
N VAL A 164 7.61 -37.82 -10.80
CA VAL A 164 7.85 -36.86 -11.89
C VAL A 164 9.05 -35.98 -11.56
N ALA A 165 9.97 -35.83 -12.52
CA ALA A 165 11.13 -34.95 -12.42
C ALA A 165 10.97 -33.71 -13.32
N LEU A 166 11.18 -32.50 -12.78
CA LEU A 166 11.12 -31.26 -13.55
C LEU A 166 12.52 -30.83 -14.01
N HIS A 167 12.80 -30.88 -15.31
CA HIS A 167 14.06 -30.41 -15.90
C HIS A 167 13.93 -29.02 -16.54
N GLY A 168 15.01 -28.24 -16.57
CA GLY A 168 15.07 -26.99 -17.33
C GLY A 168 16.15 -26.02 -16.86
N PRO A 169 16.36 -24.90 -17.57
CA PRO A 169 17.38 -23.89 -17.25
C PRO A 169 17.27 -23.32 -15.84
N ARG A 170 18.36 -22.73 -15.33
CA ARG A 170 18.33 -21.98 -14.05
C ARG A 170 17.28 -20.86 -14.15
N SER A 171 16.54 -20.64 -13.05
CA SER A 171 15.48 -19.61 -12.97
C SER A 171 14.25 -19.81 -13.88
N SER A 172 14.04 -21.00 -14.46
CA SER A 172 12.82 -21.35 -15.24
C SER A 172 11.53 -21.49 -14.42
N GLY A 173 11.54 -21.20 -13.11
CA GLY A 173 10.34 -21.24 -12.28
C GLY A 173 9.88 -22.64 -11.83
N LYS A 174 10.74 -23.67 -11.94
CA LYS A 174 10.44 -25.05 -11.50
C LYS A 174 9.86 -25.12 -10.07
N THR A 175 10.49 -24.44 -9.12
CA THR A 175 10.02 -24.41 -7.72
C THR A 175 8.68 -23.68 -7.57
N THR A 176 8.47 -22.58 -8.30
CA THR A 176 7.19 -21.86 -8.33
C THR A 176 6.06 -22.76 -8.87
N ARG A 177 6.37 -23.60 -9.86
CA ARG A 177 5.45 -24.59 -10.43
C ARG A 177 5.06 -25.65 -9.39
N VAL A 178 6.02 -26.17 -8.61
CA VAL A 178 5.76 -27.12 -7.51
C VAL A 178 4.80 -26.53 -6.47
N TYR A 179 5.05 -25.30 -6.00
CA TYR A 179 4.14 -24.65 -5.05
C TYR A 179 2.72 -24.51 -5.61
N ARG A 180 2.58 -24.20 -6.91
CA ARG A 180 1.26 -24.11 -7.55
C ARG A 180 0.54 -25.46 -7.58
N ILE A 181 1.26 -26.54 -7.88
CA ILE A 181 0.71 -27.90 -7.89
C ILE A 181 0.26 -28.31 -6.48
N MET A 182 1.10 -28.06 -5.47
CA MET A 182 0.73 -28.33 -4.08
C MET A 182 -0.54 -27.59 -3.68
N GLN A 183 -0.69 -26.31 -4.08
CA GLN A 183 -1.92 -25.55 -3.86
C GLN A 183 -3.13 -26.17 -4.57
N GLN A 184 -3.00 -26.52 -5.85
CA GLN A 184 -4.08 -27.15 -6.62
C GLN A 184 -4.52 -28.51 -6.07
N LEU A 185 -3.60 -29.25 -5.44
CA LEU A 185 -3.91 -30.51 -4.74
C LEU A 185 -4.51 -30.27 -3.34
N THR A 186 -4.20 -29.14 -2.72
CA THR A 186 -4.65 -28.79 -1.36
C THR A 186 -6.00 -28.09 -1.37
N GLU A 187 -6.34 -27.33 -2.42
CA GLU A 187 -7.65 -26.69 -2.59
C GLU A 187 -8.71 -27.78 -2.84
N PRO A 188 -9.57 -28.11 -1.84
CA PRO A 188 -10.63 -29.07 -2.07
C PRO A 188 -11.65 -28.38 -2.97
N GLN A 189 -11.95 -28.97 -4.13
CA GLN A 189 -13.00 -28.60 -5.10
C GLN A 189 -14.15 -27.73 -4.55
N VAL A 190 -13.96 -26.41 -4.45
CA VAL A 190 -15.04 -25.47 -4.08
C VAL A 190 -15.98 -25.18 -5.27
N GLU A 191 -15.66 -25.67 -6.47
CA GLU A 191 -16.42 -25.41 -7.69
C GLU A 191 -17.46 -26.47 -8.09
N GLN A 192 -17.86 -27.37 -7.18
CA GLN A 192 -19.03 -28.24 -7.41
C GLN A 192 -20.26 -27.85 -6.56
N MET A 193 -20.17 -26.86 -5.67
CA MET A 193 -21.29 -26.44 -4.79
C MET A 193 -22.07 -25.19 -5.24
N SER A 194 -21.65 -24.48 -6.29
CA SER A 194 -22.32 -23.24 -6.74
C SER A 194 -23.29 -23.41 -7.93
N LEU A 195 -23.45 -24.62 -8.47
CA LEU A 195 -24.37 -24.88 -9.60
C LEU A 195 -25.74 -25.48 -9.21
N SER A 196 -26.02 -25.67 -7.91
CA SER A 196 -27.32 -26.19 -7.44
C SER A 196 -28.26 -25.13 -6.84
N GLN A 197 -27.84 -23.87 -6.71
CA GLN A 197 -28.68 -22.82 -6.11
C GLN A 197 -29.02 -21.71 -7.10
N ASN A 198 -29.80 -22.05 -8.12
CA ASN A 198 -30.65 -21.10 -8.84
C ASN A 198 -31.91 -21.83 -9.35
N LEU A 199 -32.77 -22.20 -8.41
CA LEU A 199 -34.20 -22.32 -8.65
C LEU A 199 -34.90 -21.41 -7.63
N PRO A 200 -35.39 -20.22 -8.02
CA PRO A 200 -36.40 -19.54 -7.23
C PRO A 200 -37.75 -20.19 -7.49
N GLY A 201 -38.22 -20.96 -6.50
CA GLY A 201 -39.60 -21.42 -6.45
C GLY A 201 -40.55 -20.29 -6.04
N ILE A 202 -41.60 -20.14 -6.85
CA ILE A 202 -42.99 -19.89 -6.47
C ILE A 202 -43.34 -18.48 -5.95
N PHE A 203 -44.11 -17.75 -6.76
CA PHE A 203 -45.20 -16.89 -6.27
C PHE A 203 -46.53 -17.47 -6.77
N LEU A 204 -47.43 -17.77 -5.83
CA LEU A 204 -48.84 -18.12 -6.04
C LEU A 204 -49.72 -16.85 -5.91
N ALA A 205 -50.92 -16.95 -6.51
CA ALA A 205 -52.11 -16.07 -6.45
C ALA A 205 -52.01 -14.75 -7.27
N ASN A 206 -52.96 -14.39 -8.14
CA ASN A 206 -54.40 -14.68 -8.26
C ASN A 206 -54.82 -15.13 -9.66
#